data_AF-A0AAE9DPI1-F1
#
_entry.id   AF-A0AAE9DPI1-F1
#
_cell.length_a   1.000
_cell.length_b   1.000
_cell.length_c   1.000
_cell.angle_alpha   90.00
_cell.angle_beta   90.00
_cell.angle_gamma   90.00
#
_symmetry.space_group_name_H-M   'P 1'
#
loop_
_entity.id
_entity.type
_entity.pdbx_description
1 polymer ?
#
loop_
_entity_poly.entity_id
_entity_poly.type
_entity_poly.pdbx_seq_one_letter_code
_entity_poly.pdbx_strand_id
1 'polypeptide(L)'
;MSKRGQSSSMSYKDKANLHFVEQEEPAFIKAIKAKMGYKEPAKLEDKFDDEAGPADFDDDKTDLLRMKEEDRPQVVVLNEETDLTKEELSKELEAKKKEEGDKLIAEGKITFKKPVKQVGNDADEEAEKKKKKNEPAPKVQKGLLSFGDDEEDEE
;
A
#
# COMPACT_ATOMS: atom_id res chain seq x y z
N MET A 1 -27.04 -40.55 -41.34
CA MET A 1 -25.95 -41.21 -40.59
C MET A 1 -25.20 -40.14 -39.81
N SER A 2 -25.29 -40.16 -38.48
CA SER A 2 -24.72 -39.13 -37.59
C SER A 2 -23.22 -39.41 -37.36
N LYS A 3 -22.34 -38.48 -37.74
CA LYS A 3 -20.92 -38.51 -37.37
C LYS A 3 -20.77 -37.92 -35.97
N ARG A 4 -20.63 -38.82 -35.00
CA ARG A 4 -20.26 -38.51 -33.60
C ARG A 4 -18.90 -37.80 -33.56
N GLY A 5 -18.82 -36.81 -32.67
CA GLY A 5 -17.71 -35.87 -32.55
C GLY A 5 -16.35 -36.52 -32.35
N GLN A 6 -15.40 -36.11 -33.19
CA GLN A 6 -14.01 -36.10 -32.80
C GLN A 6 -13.76 -34.79 -32.05
N SER A 7 -13.45 -34.87 -30.76
CA SER A 7 -12.89 -33.74 -30.03
C SER A 7 -11.48 -33.50 -30.57
N SER A 8 -11.33 -32.55 -31.49
CA SER A 8 -10.00 -32.13 -31.97
C SER A 8 -9.26 -31.51 -30.80
N SER A 9 -8.25 -32.20 -30.26
CA SER A 9 -7.34 -31.58 -29.31
C SER A 9 -6.57 -30.48 -30.05
N MET A 10 -6.76 -29.22 -29.65
CA MET A 10 -6.06 -28.07 -30.20
C MET A 10 -4.55 -28.28 -30.20
N SER A 11 -3.86 -27.83 -31.26
CA SER A 11 -2.41 -27.91 -31.32
C SER A 11 -1.76 -26.94 -30.31
N TYR A 12 -0.47 -27.14 -30.01
CA TYR A 12 0.26 -26.26 -29.10
C TYR A 12 0.25 -24.78 -29.57
N LYS A 13 0.35 -24.56 -30.88
CA LYS A 13 0.28 -23.21 -31.48
C LYS A 13 -1.11 -22.59 -31.36
N ASP A 14 -2.16 -23.40 -31.46
CA ASP A 14 -3.54 -22.93 -31.29
C ASP A 14 -3.80 -22.56 -29.83
N LYS A 15 -3.24 -23.31 -28.88
CA LYS A 15 -3.35 -23.02 -27.44
C LYS A 15 -2.62 -21.75 -27.02
N ALA A 16 -1.49 -21.44 -27.64
CA ALA A 16 -0.70 -20.24 -27.32
C ALA A 16 -1.42 -18.92 -27.67
N ASN A 17 -2.38 -18.96 -28.61
CA ASN A 17 -3.17 -17.82 -29.04
C ASN A 17 -4.53 -17.71 -28.32
N LEU A 18 -4.78 -18.52 -27.29
CA LEU A 18 -6.01 -18.44 -26.49
C LEU A 18 -5.83 -17.42 -25.37
N HIS A 19 -6.62 -16.35 -25.43
CA HIS A 19 -6.73 -15.37 -24.35
C HIS A 19 -7.99 -15.64 -23.54
N PHE A 20 -7.87 -15.62 -22.21
CA PHE A 20 -9.01 -15.64 -21.31
C PHE A 20 -9.66 -14.26 -21.32
N VAL A 21 -10.97 -14.21 -21.61
CA VAL A 21 -11.78 -13.00 -21.51
C VAL A 21 -12.75 -13.22 -20.35
N GLU A 22 -12.52 -12.51 -19.26
CA GLU A 22 -13.46 -12.49 -18.15
C GLU A 22 -14.68 -11.65 -18.55
N GLN A 23 -15.80 -12.31 -18.85
CA GLN A 23 -17.05 -11.62 -19.12
C GLN A 23 -17.73 -11.23 -17.82
N GLU A 24 -18.23 -10.00 -17.74
CA GLU A 24 -19.03 -9.58 -16.60
C GLU A 24 -20.29 -10.43 -16.45
N GLU A 25 -20.65 -10.71 -15.20
CA GLU A 25 -21.89 -11.43 -14.93
C GLU A 25 -23.11 -10.64 -15.41
N PRO A 26 -24.09 -11.32 -16.02
CA PRO A 26 -25.33 -10.68 -16.46
C PRO A 26 -26.12 -10.16 -15.26
N ALA A 27 -26.86 -9.06 -15.46
CA ALA A 27 -27.58 -8.34 -14.40
C ALA A 27 -28.52 -9.22 -13.56
N PHE A 28 -29.11 -10.26 -14.16
CA PHE A 28 -29.97 -11.22 -13.46
C PHE A 28 -29.22 -12.04 -12.40
N ILE A 29 -28.02 -12.52 -12.72
CA ILE A 29 -27.20 -13.32 -11.78
C ILE A 29 -26.69 -12.41 -10.65
N LYS A 30 -26.24 -11.19 -10.98
CA LYS A 30 -25.86 -10.16 -9.99
C LYS A 30 -26.99 -9.91 -8.98
N ALA A 31 -28.24 -9.75 -9.47
CA ALA A 31 -29.41 -9.52 -8.61
C ALA A 31 -29.76 -10.73 -7.73
N ILE A 32 -29.60 -11.96 -8.24
CA ILE A 32 -29.83 -13.18 -7.44
C ILE A 32 -28.78 -13.32 -6.34
N LYS A 33 -27.51 -13.13 -6.67
CA LYS A 33 -26.41 -13.19 -5.70
C LYS A 33 -26.59 -12.18 -4.57
N ALA A 34 -27.00 -10.96 -4.91
CA ALA A 34 -27.31 -9.93 -3.93
C ALA A 34 -28.47 -10.34 -3.01
N LYS A 35 -29.56 -10.88 -3.57
CA LYS A 35 -30.72 -11.37 -2.78
C LYS A 35 -30.38 -12.55 -1.87
N MET A 36 -29.45 -13.40 -2.28
CA MET A 36 -28.99 -14.56 -1.51
C MET A 36 -27.85 -14.23 -0.53
N GLY A 37 -27.37 -12.99 -0.50
CA GLY A 37 -26.26 -12.58 0.38
C GLY A 37 -24.92 -13.24 0.03
N TYR A 38 -24.72 -13.58 -1.25
CA TYR A 38 -23.47 -14.19 -1.71
C TYR A 38 -22.30 -13.22 -1.53
N LYS A 39 -21.28 -13.65 -0.78
CA LYS A 39 -20.00 -12.94 -0.66
C LYS A 39 -18.97 -13.65 -1.53
N GLU A 40 -18.34 -12.89 -2.43
CA GLU A 40 -17.27 -13.45 -3.25
C GLU A 40 -16.11 -13.92 -2.35
N PRO A 41 -15.52 -15.10 -2.64
CA PRO A 41 -14.35 -15.56 -1.89
C PRO A 41 -13.18 -14.59 -2.13
N ALA A 42 -12.26 -14.54 -1.18
CA ALA A 42 -11.04 -13.74 -1.29
C ALA A 42 -10.35 -14.00 -2.64
N LYS A 43 -10.16 -12.94 -3.42
CA LYS A 43 -9.53 -13.00 -4.74
C LYS A 43 -8.02 -13.12 -4.57
N LEU A 44 -7.32 -13.51 -5.66
CA LEU A 44 -5.86 -13.55 -5.64
C LEU A 44 -5.26 -12.17 -5.37
N GLU A 45 -5.86 -11.11 -5.91
CA GLU A 45 -5.47 -9.72 -5.66
C GLU A 45 -5.55 -9.34 -4.18
N ASP A 46 -6.50 -9.88 -3.42
CA ASP A 46 -6.60 -9.63 -1.96
C ASP A 46 -5.41 -10.20 -1.17
N LYS A 47 -4.55 -11.01 -1.80
CA LYS A 47 -3.31 -11.52 -1.19
C LYS A 47 -2.10 -10.64 -1.52
N PHE A 48 -2.24 -9.76 -2.50
CA PHE A 48 -1.21 -8.80 -2.88
C PHE A 48 -1.64 -7.46 -2.29
N ASP A 49 -1.37 -7.27 -0.99
CA ASP A 49 -1.50 -5.95 -0.40
C ASP A 49 -0.48 -5.02 -1.10
N ASP A 50 -0.99 -3.97 -1.76
CA ASP A 50 -0.20 -2.81 -2.21
C ASP A 50 0.35 -1.98 -1.03
N GLU A 51 0.05 -2.41 0.20
CA GLU A 51 0.63 -1.85 1.40
C GLU A 51 2.15 -2.05 1.33
N ALA A 52 2.87 -0.93 1.22
CA ALA A 52 4.32 -0.92 1.17
C ALA A 52 4.85 -1.84 2.28
N GLY A 53 5.47 -2.94 1.87
CA GLY A 53 6.06 -3.91 2.79
C GLY A 53 6.88 -3.16 3.84
N PRO A 54 6.83 -3.58 5.12
CA PRO A 54 7.28 -2.77 6.24
C PRO A 54 8.67 -2.21 5.95
N ALA A 55 8.74 -0.87 5.89
CA ALA A 55 10.00 -0.15 5.80
C ALA A 55 10.85 -0.57 7.01
N ASP A 56 12.00 -1.16 6.71
CA ASP A 56 13.08 -1.56 7.59
C ASP A 56 12.72 -2.56 8.73
N PHE A 57 13.32 -3.75 8.62
CA PHE A 57 13.21 -4.88 9.55
C PHE A 57 14.17 -4.78 10.75
N ASP A 58 14.95 -3.69 10.88
CA ASP A 58 16.11 -3.64 11.80
C ASP A 58 15.92 -2.82 13.08
N ASP A 59 14.69 -2.37 13.40
CA ASP A 59 14.45 -1.62 14.63
C ASP A 59 13.31 -2.25 15.45
N ASP A 60 13.65 -3.10 16.43
CA ASP A 60 12.70 -3.79 17.33
C ASP A 60 11.70 -2.82 17.99
N LYS A 61 12.10 -1.55 18.17
CA LYS A 61 11.23 -0.49 18.70
C LYS A 61 10.02 -0.23 17.83
N THR A 62 10.17 -0.38 16.52
CA THR A 62 9.09 -0.12 15.57
C THR A 62 8.08 -1.26 15.51
N ASP A 63 8.43 -2.47 15.93
CA ASP A 63 7.51 -3.61 15.88
C ASP A 63 6.32 -3.42 16.85
N LEU A 64 6.59 -3.07 18.11
CA LEU A 64 5.53 -2.75 19.07
C LEU A 64 4.69 -1.54 18.64
N LEU A 65 5.31 -0.52 18.04
CA LEU A 65 4.60 0.66 17.53
C LEU A 65 3.71 0.33 16.31
N ARG A 66 4.09 -0.66 15.51
CA ARG A 66 3.34 -1.16 14.34
C ARG A 66 2.16 -2.06 14.74
N MET A 67 2.27 -2.79 15.84
CA MET A 67 1.16 -3.58 16.37
C MET A 67 0.02 -2.69 16.89
N LYS A 68 -1.23 -3.12 16.63
CA LYS A 68 -2.42 -2.53 17.25
C LYS A 68 -2.29 -2.60 18.77
N GLU A 69 -2.76 -1.58 19.49
CA GLU A 69 -2.66 -1.52 20.95
C GLU A 69 -3.25 -2.76 21.64
N GLU A 70 -4.27 -3.37 21.04
CA GLU A 70 -4.96 -4.58 21.50
C GLU A 70 -4.13 -5.86 21.34
N ASP A 71 -3.22 -5.88 20.35
CA ASP A 71 -2.38 -7.04 20.02
C ASP A 71 -1.02 -6.99 20.74
N ARG A 72 -0.70 -5.87 21.41
CA ARG A 72 0.54 -5.72 22.19
C ARG A 72 0.50 -6.61 23.44
N PRO A 73 1.65 -7.14 23.89
CA PRO A 73 1.71 -7.95 25.10
C PRO A 73 1.28 -7.15 26.34
N GLN A 74 0.52 -7.80 27.22
CA GLN A 74 0.14 -7.23 28.51
C GLN A 74 1.35 -7.08 29.42
N VAL A 75 1.66 -5.86 29.84
CA VAL A 75 2.69 -5.58 30.84
C VAL A 75 2.06 -5.67 32.24
N VAL A 76 2.70 -6.42 33.13
CA VAL A 76 2.30 -6.60 34.54
C VAL A 76 3.40 -6.03 35.43
N VAL A 77 3.00 -5.18 36.39
CA VAL A 77 3.89 -4.61 37.41
C VAL A 77 4.04 -5.66 38.52
N LEU A 78 5.27 -6.10 38.81
CA LEU A 78 5.53 -7.09 39.85
C LEU A 78 5.95 -6.42 41.16
N ASN A 79 6.75 -5.35 41.07
CA ASN A 79 7.27 -4.62 42.23
C ASN A 79 7.00 -3.12 42.08
N GLU A 80 6.22 -2.54 42.99
CA GLU A 80 5.84 -1.11 42.93
C GLU A 80 7.03 -0.16 43.16
N GLU A 81 8.12 -0.62 43.78
CA GLU A 81 9.31 0.21 44.06
C GLU A 81 10.26 0.32 42.86
N THR A 82 10.27 -0.69 41.98
CA THR A 82 11.24 -0.78 40.86
C THR A 82 10.57 -0.62 39.51
N ASP A 83 9.32 -1.05 39.38
CA ASP A 83 8.60 -1.10 38.12
C ASP A 83 7.70 0.14 38.00
N LEU A 84 7.69 0.75 36.82
CA LEU A 84 6.84 1.91 36.56
C LEU A 84 5.39 1.51 36.34
N THR A 85 4.47 2.24 36.96
CA THR A 85 3.05 2.09 36.66
C THR A 85 2.70 2.67 35.28
N LYS A 86 1.58 2.24 34.69
CA LYS A 86 1.12 2.70 33.37
C LYS A 86 1.06 4.24 33.26
N GLU A 87 0.64 4.90 34.33
CA GLU A 87 0.53 6.36 34.36
C GLU A 87 1.90 7.04 34.36
N GLU A 88 2.84 6.57 35.18
CA GLU A 88 4.20 7.11 35.25
C GLU A 88 4.95 6.91 33.94
N LEU A 89 4.81 5.73 33.34
CA LEU A 89 5.40 5.39 32.05
C LEU A 89 4.89 6.33 30.95
N SER A 90 3.59 6.63 30.92
CA SER A 90 3.01 7.58 29.97
C SER A 90 3.55 9.00 30.16
N LYS A 91 3.70 9.46 31.40
CA LYS A 91 4.25 10.78 31.74
C LYS A 91 5.72 10.91 31.33
N GLU A 92 6.52 9.86 31.56
CA GLU A 92 7.93 9.85 31.18
C GLU A 92 8.10 9.83 29.65
N LEU A 93 7.27 9.07 28.92
CA LEU A 93 7.29 9.07 27.46
C LEU A 93 6.89 10.43 26.86
N GLU A 94 5.91 11.12 27.44
CA GLU A 94 5.57 12.48 27.04
C GLU A 94 6.69 13.48 27.33
N ALA A 95 7.35 13.38 28.48
CA ALA A 95 8.49 14.21 28.82
C ALA A 95 9.65 14.02 27.83
N LYS A 96 10.02 12.76 27.53
CA LYS A 96 11.05 12.43 26.54
C LYS A 96 10.71 12.98 25.15
N LYS A 97 9.46 12.86 24.70
CA LYS A 97 9.01 13.42 23.41
C LYS A 97 9.12 14.96 23.36
N LYS A 98 8.84 15.66 24.45
CA LYS A 98 8.99 17.12 24.54
C LYS A 98 10.46 17.50 24.49
N GLU A 99 11.32 16.84 25.26
CA GLU A 99 12.76 17.08 25.24
C GLU A 99 13.38 16.81 23.86
N GLU A 100 12.98 15.72 23.19
CA GLU A 100 13.40 15.43 21.82
C GLU A 100 12.91 16.50 20.83
N GLY A 101 11.66 16.96 20.99
CA GLY A 101 11.13 18.09 20.23
C GLY A 101 11.95 19.36 20.43
N ASP A 102 12.27 19.72 21.67
CA ASP A 102 13.07 20.91 22.00
C ASP A 102 14.50 20.80 21.46
N LYS A 103 15.10 19.61 21.52
CA LYS A 103 16.42 19.33 20.90
C LYS A 103 16.37 19.50 19.39
N LEU A 104 15.35 18.95 18.72
CA LEU A 104 15.17 19.10 17.27
C LEU A 104 14.93 20.57 16.87
N ILE A 105 14.19 21.33 17.68
CA ILE A 105 13.98 22.77 17.49
C ILE A 105 15.31 23.52 17.63
N ALA A 106 16.12 23.22 18.66
CA ALA A 106 17.43 23.83 18.86
C ALA A 106 18.42 23.49 17.73
N GLU A 107 18.35 22.27 17.18
CA GLU A 107 19.13 21.85 16.00
C GLU A 107 18.59 22.44 14.67
N GLY A 108 17.46 23.16 14.69
CA GLY A 108 16.84 23.75 13.51
C GLY A 108 16.13 22.76 12.58
N LYS A 109 15.94 21.50 13.01
CA LYS A 109 15.29 20.42 12.24
C LYS A 109 13.78 20.38 12.50
N ILE A 110 13.08 21.48 12.20
CA ILE A 110 11.64 21.58 12.41
C ILE A 110 10.90 20.96 11.22
N THR A 111 10.19 19.84 11.45
CA THR A 111 9.32 19.22 10.44
C THR A 111 7.87 19.63 10.65
N PHE A 112 7.25 20.30 9.68
CA PHE A 112 5.80 20.58 9.70
C PHE A 112 5.03 19.33 9.30
N LYS A 113 4.26 18.77 10.25
CA LYS A 113 3.27 17.74 9.93
C LYS A 113 2.12 18.37 9.16
N LYS A 114 1.80 17.81 8.00
CA LYS A 114 0.62 18.19 7.21
C LYS A 114 -0.64 17.96 8.05
N PRO A 115 -1.59 18.90 8.10
CA PRO A 115 -2.84 18.69 8.84
C PRO A 115 -3.59 17.50 8.24
N VAL A 116 -4.04 16.59 9.11
CA VAL A 116 -4.90 15.48 8.71
C VAL A 116 -6.28 16.10 8.41
N LYS A 117 -6.76 15.95 7.18
CA LYS A 117 -8.11 16.38 6.80
C LYS A 117 -9.10 15.61 7.68
N GLN A 118 -9.77 16.31 8.59
CA GLN A 118 -10.92 15.77 9.30
C GLN A 118 -12.00 15.50 8.25
N VAL A 119 -12.34 14.22 8.05
CA VAL A 119 -13.48 13.84 7.23
C VAL A 119 -14.75 14.16 8.01
N GLY A 120 -15.39 15.27 7.65
CA GLY A 120 -16.77 15.58 8.04
C GLY A 120 -16.97 16.90 8.77
N ASN A 121 -17.04 18.00 8.02
CA ASN A 121 -18.24 18.86 8.02
C ASN A 121 -18.17 19.77 6.78
N ASP A 122 -19.09 19.56 5.83
CA ASP A 122 -19.28 20.47 4.70
C ASP A 122 -19.84 21.80 5.19
N ALA A 123 -19.11 22.89 4.95
CA ALA A 123 -19.67 24.19 4.62
C ALA A 123 -18.53 25.10 4.10
N ASP A 124 -18.57 25.31 2.78
CA ASP A 124 -18.28 26.56 2.09
C ASP A 124 -17.02 27.34 2.51
N GLU A 125 -16.00 27.32 1.65
CA GLU A 125 -15.33 28.58 1.26
C GLU A 125 -14.60 28.37 -0.08
N GLU A 126 -15.23 28.91 -1.11
CA GLU A 126 -14.69 29.22 -2.42
C GLU A 126 -13.44 30.12 -2.27
N ALA A 127 -12.27 29.64 -2.70
CA ALA A 127 -11.10 30.51 -2.90
C ALA A 127 -10.32 30.07 -4.14
N GLU A 128 -10.73 30.69 -5.25
CA GLU A 128 -9.99 31.00 -6.47
C GLU A 128 -8.52 30.54 -6.56
N LYS A 129 -8.17 29.76 -7.60
CA LYS A 129 -6.92 29.99 -8.37
C LYS A 129 -7.11 29.76 -9.87
N LYS A 130 -7.16 30.89 -10.59
CA LYS A 130 -7.11 31.03 -12.05
C LYS A 130 -5.69 30.74 -12.58
N LYS A 131 -5.62 29.81 -13.55
CA LYS A 131 -4.81 29.71 -14.80
C LYS A 131 -3.34 30.19 -14.86
N LYS A 132 -2.60 29.41 -15.69
CA LYS A 132 -1.34 29.65 -16.47
C LYS A 132 -0.08 29.09 -15.77
N LYS A 133 0.79 28.28 -16.40
CA LYS A 133 1.29 28.22 -17.79
C LYS A 133 1.71 26.78 -18.14
N ASN A 134 1.54 26.41 -19.41
CA ASN A 134 2.24 25.29 -20.05
C ASN A 134 3.75 25.52 -19.99
N GLU A 135 4.48 24.59 -19.39
CA GLU A 135 5.94 24.44 -19.58
C GLU A 135 6.19 23.33 -20.62
N PRO A 136 7.13 23.51 -21.56
CA PRO A 136 7.45 22.48 -22.55
C PRO A 136 8.25 21.34 -21.90
N ALA A 137 7.83 20.10 -22.17
CA ALA A 137 8.47 18.88 -21.69
C ALA A 137 9.98 18.82 -22.04
N PRO A 138 10.85 18.35 -21.13
CA PRO A 138 12.25 18.13 -21.43
C PRO A 138 12.41 16.98 -22.43
N LYS A 139 13.19 17.20 -23.49
CA LYS A 139 13.55 16.16 -24.47
C LYS A 139 14.38 15.09 -23.76
N VAL A 140 13.82 13.90 -23.62
CA VAL A 140 14.54 12.71 -23.14
C VAL A 140 15.71 12.44 -24.09
N GLN A 141 16.93 12.48 -23.57
CA GLN A 141 18.11 12.07 -24.32
C GLN A 141 18.01 10.56 -24.56
N LYS A 142 17.75 10.18 -25.82
CA LYS A 142 17.84 8.80 -26.29
C LYS A 142 19.30 8.36 -26.24
N GLY A 143 19.66 7.65 -25.17
CA GLY A 143 21.02 7.13 -24.97
C GLY A 143 21.41 6.92 -23.51
N LEU A 144 20.48 6.49 -22.65
CA LEU A 144 20.78 6.20 -21.24
C LEU A 144 21.24 4.75 -20.99
N LEU A 145 21.41 3.97 -22.05
CA LEU A 145 21.92 2.61 -22.02
C LEU A 145 22.87 2.44 -23.22
N SER A 146 24.13 2.83 -23.06
CA SER A 146 25.21 2.27 -23.88
C SER A 146 25.66 0.98 -23.21
N PHE A 147 24.88 -0.09 -23.36
CA PHE A 147 25.48 -1.41 -23.20
C PHE A 147 26.46 -1.54 -24.38
N GLY A 148 27.73 -1.74 -24.04
CA GLY A 148 28.79 -1.93 -24.99
C GLY A 148 28.39 -3.01 -25.98
N ASP A 149 28.23 -2.59 -27.23
CA ASP A 149 28.39 -3.43 -28.41
C ASP A 149 29.90 -3.70 -28.51
N ASP A 150 30.37 -4.52 -27.59
CA ASP A 150 31.70 -5.12 -27.60
C ASP A 150 31.64 -6.28 -28.57
N GLU A 151 32.58 -6.22 -29.51
CA GLU A 151 32.82 -7.16 -30.59
C GLU A 151 32.72 -8.63 -30.16
N GLU A 152 31.86 -9.41 -30.85
CA GLU A 152 32.17 -10.80 -31.17
C GLU A 152 31.87 -11.01 -32.67
N ASP A 153 32.86 -10.64 -33.48
CA ASP A 153 33.16 -11.26 -34.77
C ASP A 153 33.44 -12.76 -34.52
N GLU A 154 32.55 -13.66 -34.95
CA GLU A 154 32.86 -15.05 -35.35
C GLU A 154 31.60 -15.76 -35.94
N GLU A 155 31.27 -15.46 -37.21
CA GLU A 155 30.99 -16.44 -38.30
C GLU A 155 30.75 -15.75 -39.66
#